data_AF-A0A9P0G746-F1
#
_entry.id   AF-A0A9P0G746-F1
#
_cell.length_a   1.000
_cell.length_b   1.000
_cell.length_c   1.000
_cell.angle_alpha   90.00
_cell.angle_beta   90.00
_cell.angle_gamma   90.00
#
_symmetry.space_group_name_H-M   'P 1'
#
loop_
_entity.id
_entity.type
_entity.pdbx_description
1 polymer ?
#
loop_
_entity_poly.entity_id
_entity_poly.type
_entity_poly.pdbx_seq_one_letter_code
_entity_poly.pdbx_strand_id
1 'polypeptide(L)'
;MTMVDGKVCNATTGTKSTSRCYMCGATSKDFNQLDFENQINHEATEFGLSVARIHVERIHLFKSILHLAYKLPVKKYRERKTETEKYIVKERKLEIQKRFCNETGLLVDISKANFGYTNDGNTSRRFFEDPKVAFEITGISYDLIYKLEVILKTISSRYLIDPENTH
;
A
#
# COMPACT_ATOMS: atom_id res chain seq x y z
N MET A 1 23.39 3.29 4.40
CA MET A 1 22.73 2.76 5.63
C MET A 1 21.37 2.19 5.23
N THR A 2 21.12 0.87 5.31
CA THR A 2 19.93 0.26 4.67
C THR A 2 18.77 -0.10 5.61
N MET A 3 19.02 -0.22 6.92
CA MET A 3 17.96 -0.51 7.92
C MET A 3 17.47 0.77 8.60
N VAL A 4 16.92 1.70 7.82
CA VAL A 4 16.50 3.02 8.29
C VAL A 4 15.00 3.19 8.03
N ASP A 5 14.25 3.62 9.05
CA ASP A 5 12.82 3.92 8.93
C ASP A 5 12.60 5.15 8.04
N GLY A 6 11.47 5.20 7.33
CA GLY A 6 11.14 6.31 6.45
C GLY A 6 11.15 7.69 7.14
N LYS A 7 10.83 7.76 8.44
CA LYS A 7 10.93 9.03 9.20
C LYS A 7 12.38 9.45 9.42
N VAL A 8 13.27 8.49 9.64
CA VAL A 8 14.70 8.77 9.78
C VAL A 8 15.28 9.18 8.42
N CYS A 9 14.88 8.53 7.33
CA CYS A 9 15.22 8.98 5.96
C CYS A 9 14.75 10.41 5.67
N ASN A 10 13.56 10.79 6.15
CA ASN A 10 13.06 12.16 6.01
C ASN A 10 13.89 13.17 6.82
N ALA A 11 14.30 12.79 8.03
CA ALA A 11 15.14 13.64 8.88
C ALA A 11 16.54 13.84 8.27
N THR A 12 17.14 12.79 7.71
CA THR A 12 18.47 12.86 7.08
C THR A 12 18.47 13.63 5.77
N THR A 13 17.40 13.52 4.97
CA THR A 13 17.26 14.24 3.68
C THR A 13 16.70 15.66 3.83
N GLY A 14 16.38 16.11 5.04
CA GLY A 14 15.74 17.41 5.27
C GLY A 14 14.30 17.51 4.75
N THR A 15 13.66 16.37 4.45
CA THR A 15 12.28 16.31 3.96
C THR A 15 11.31 16.60 5.10
N LYS A 16 10.63 17.75 5.04
CA LYS A 16 9.75 18.24 6.13
C LYS A 16 8.46 17.42 6.36
N SER A 17 8.05 16.56 5.43
CA SER A 17 6.79 15.82 5.51
C SER A 17 6.95 14.36 5.13
N THR A 18 6.32 13.48 5.89
CA THR A 18 6.18 12.04 5.60
C THR A 18 5.32 11.74 4.37
N SER A 19 4.59 12.74 3.86
CA SER A 19 3.78 12.62 2.64
C SER A 19 4.54 12.98 1.36
N ARG A 20 5.81 13.39 1.48
CA ARG A 20 6.70 13.67 0.36
C ARG A 20 7.67 12.52 0.19
N CYS A 21 8.00 12.20 -1.06
CA CYS A 21 9.05 11.23 -1.33
C CYS A 21 10.41 11.83 -0.95
N TYR A 22 11.21 11.14 -0.15
CA TYR A 22 12.55 11.59 0.24
C TYR A 22 13.59 11.38 -0.88
N MET A 23 13.26 10.61 -1.93
CA MET A 23 14.15 10.42 -3.09
C MET A 23 14.00 11.53 -4.13
N CYS A 24 12.76 11.90 -4.49
CA CYS A 24 12.48 12.89 -5.54
C CYS A 24 11.83 14.17 -5.03
N GLY A 25 11.50 14.27 -3.75
CA GLY A 25 10.81 15.42 -3.18
C GLY A 25 9.35 15.58 -3.62
N ALA A 26 8.83 14.75 -4.53
CA ALA A 26 7.50 14.88 -5.11
C ALA A 26 6.38 14.65 -4.08
N THR A 27 5.23 15.31 -4.33
CA THR A 27 4.00 15.16 -3.53
C THR A 27 3.02 14.22 -4.20
N SER A 28 1.99 13.76 -3.47
CA SER A 28 0.93 12.92 -4.05
C SER A 28 0.14 13.56 -5.20
N LYS A 29 0.28 14.86 -5.46
CA LYS A 29 -0.30 15.51 -6.65
C LYS A 29 0.54 15.25 -7.89
N ASP A 30 1.85 15.33 -7.72
CA ASP A 30 2.84 15.23 -8.79
C ASP A 30 2.92 13.77 -9.28
N PHE A 31 2.75 12.79 -8.40
CA PHE A 31 2.69 11.36 -8.76
C PHE A 31 1.50 10.96 -9.66
N ASN A 32 0.48 11.80 -9.79
CA ASN A 32 -0.62 11.52 -10.74
C ASN A 32 -0.26 11.91 -12.18
N GLN A 33 0.87 12.58 -12.39
CA GLN A 33 1.38 12.95 -13.71
C GLN A 33 2.40 11.90 -14.14
N LEU A 34 2.05 11.11 -15.15
CA LEU A 34 2.88 10.00 -15.62
C LEU A 34 4.15 10.47 -16.36
N ASP A 35 4.12 11.68 -16.93
CA ASP A 35 5.22 12.27 -17.70
C ASP A 35 6.23 13.06 -16.84
N PHE A 36 6.10 13.01 -15.51
CA PHE A 36 6.97 13.78 -14.63
C PHE A 36 8.31 13.08 -14.40
N GLU A 37 9.35 13.56 -15.06
CA GLU A 37 10.73 13.15 -14.80
C GLU A 37 11.17 13.68 -13.42
N ASN A 38 11.17 12.78 -12.46
CA ASN A 38 11.62 13.08 -11.11
C ASN A 38 13.16 13.16 -11.10
N GLN A 39 13.73 14.32 -10.77
CA GLN A 39 15.14 14.40 -10.40
C GLN A 39 15.35 13.63 -9.09
N ILE A 40 16.12 12.55 -9.16
CA ILE A 40 16.39 11.67 -8.02
C ILE A 40 17.63 12.18 -7.29
N ASN A 41 17.55 12.34 -5.98
CA ASN A 41 18.72 12.55 -5.16
C ASN A 41 19.49 11.22 -5.02
N HIS A 42 20.69 11.15 -5.61
CA HIS A 42 21.54 9.95 -5.57
C HIS A 42 21.92 9.55 -4.14
N GLU A 43 22.11 10.50 -3.22
CA GLU A 43 22.40 10.20 -1.81
C GLU A 43 21.23 9.47 -1.12
N ALA A 44 20.00 9.76 -1.54
CA ALA A 44 18.80 9.10 -1.01
C ALA A 44 18.65 7.65 -1.47
N THR A 45 19.36 7.24 -2.53
CA THR A 45 19.33 5.85 -3.01
C THR A 45 20.13 4.91 -2.10
N GLU A 46 21.08 5.43 -1.32
CA GLU A 46 21.88 4.64 -0.36
C GLU A 46 21.06 4.08 0.82
N PHE A 47 19.86 4.62 1.04
CA PHE A 47 18.93 4.08 2.05
C PHE A 47 18.36 2.72 1.65
N GLY A 48 18.37 2.39 0.34
CA GLY A 48 17.98 1.08 -0.19
C GLY A 48 16.54 0.63 0.12
N LEU A 49 16.19 -0.53 -0.42
CA LEU A 49 14.98 -1.28 -0.08
C LEU A 49 15.36 -2.44 0.84
N SER A 50 15.35 -2.22 2.16
CA SER A 50 15.60 -3.32 3.10
C SER A 50 14.44 -4.31 3.14
N VAL A 51 14.72 -5.54 3.59
CA VAL A 51 13.69 -6.59 3.75
C VAL A 51 12.57 -6.16 4.70
N ALA A 52 12.92 -5.46 5.78
CA ALA A 52 11.94 -4.88 6.70
C ALA A 52 11.05 -3.84 6.00
N ARG A 53 11.63 -3.03 5.12
CA ARG A 53 10.90 -2.06 4.31
C ARG A 53 9.95 -2.74 3.32
N ILE A 54 10.33 -3.86 2.71
CA ILE A 54 9.42 -4.63 1.84
C ILE A 54 8.20 -5.14 2.63
N HIS A 55 8.42 -5.62 3.87
CA HIS A 55 7.33 -6.08 4.73
C HIS A 55 6.38 -4.94 5.12
N VAL A 56 6.91 -3.76 5.43
CA VAL A 56 6.12 -2.55 5.71
C VAL A 56 5.38 -2.07 4.46
N GLU A 57 6.04 -2.10 3.30
CA GLU A 57 5.47 -1.67 2.03
C GLU A 57 4.31 -2.58 1.62
N ARG A 58 4.42 -3.90 1.85
CA ARG A 58 3.30 -4.83 1.65
C ARG A 58 2.08 -4.48 2.52
N ILE A 59 2.29 -4.11 3.78
CA ILE A 59 1.22 -3.70 4.69
C ILE A 59 0.58 -2.38 4.20
N HIS A 60 1.40 -1.42 3.74
CA HIS A 60 0.92 -0.15 3.19
C HIS A 60 0.14 -0.33 1.88
N LEU A 61 0.60 -1.20 0.98
CA LEU A 61 -0.10 -1.54 -0.26
C LEU A 61 -1.45 -2.20 0.05
N PHE A 62 -1.46 -3.20 0.93
CA PHE A 62 -2.69 -3.83 1.38
C PHE A 62 -3.69 -2.81 1.94
N LYS A 63 -3.23 -1.93 2.85
CA LYS A 63 -4.07 -0.88 3.44
C LYS A 63 -4.60 0.09 2.37
N SER A 64 -3.78 0.43 1.38
CA SER A 64 -4.17 1.32 0.28
C SER A 64 -5.23 0.70 -0.62
N ILE A 65 -5.10 -0.58 -0.95
CA ILE A 65 -6.08 -1.36 -1.72
C ILE A 65 -7.41 -1.42 -0.98
N LEU A 66 -7.40 -1.69 0.34
CA LEU A 66 -8.63 -1.68 1.15
C LEU A 66 -9.29 -0.30 1.16
N HIS A 67 -8.51 0.76 1.37
CA HIS A 67 -9.05 2.11 1.34
C HIS A 67 -9.60 2.51 -0.03
N LEU A 68 -9.04 1.98 -1.11
CA LEU A 68 -9.58 2.13 -2.46
C LEU A 68 -10.92 1.38 -2.58
N ALA A 69 -10.96 0.12 -2.16
CA ALA A 69 -12.16 -0.73 -2.20
C ALA A 69 -13.34 -0.10 -1.45
N TYR A 70 -13.10 0.50 -0.27
CA TYR A 70 -14.14 1.19 0.50
C TYR A 70 -14.66 2.46 -0.21
N LYS A 71 -13.84 3.06 -1.07
CA LYS A 71 -14.16 4.31 -1.79
C LYS A 71 -14.69 4.08 -3.20
N LEU A 72 -14.65 2.86 -3.73
CA LEU A 72 -15.20 2.51 -5.04
C LEU A 72 -16.62 3.03 -5.31
N PRO A 73 -17.59 2.99 -4.37
CA PRO A 73 -18.93 3.50 -4.64
C PRO A 73 -18.99 5.03 -4.75
N VAL A 74 -18.14 5.74 -4.02
CA VAL A 74 -18.15 7.22 -3.99
C VAL A 74 -17.22 7.81 -5.06
N LYS A 75 -16.18 7.07 -5.47
CA LYS A 75 -15.14 7.47 -6.44
C LYS A 75 -14.45 8.81 -6.11
N LYS A 76 -14.54 9.29 -4.86
CA LYS A 76 -13.89 10.50 -4.37
C LYS A 76 -12.74 10.16 -3.43
N TYR A 77 -11.56 10.69 -3.75
CA TYR A 77 -10.37 10.50 -2.92
C TYR A 77 -10.15 11.61 -1.90
N ARG A 78 -10.04 12.88 -2.37
CA ARG A 78 -9.66 14.07 -1.57
C ARG A 78 -10.81 15.03 -1.27
N GLU A 79 -11.90 14.94 -2.03
CA GLU A 79 -13.06 15.80 -1.84
C GLU A 79 -13.72 15.55 -0.48
N ARG A 80 -14.27 16.61 0.12
CA ARG A 80 -15.05 16.48 1.35
C ARG A 80 -16.26 15.61 1.06
N LYS A 81 -16.33 14.47 1.73
CA LYS A 81 -17.47 13.57 1.66
C LYS A 81 -18.65 14.18 2.40
N THR A 82 -19.81 14.11 1.78
CA THR A 82 -21.10 14.34 2.42
C THR A 82 -21.36 13.28 3.50
N GLU A 83 -22.25 13.54 4.45
CA GLU A 83 -22.57 12.57 5.52
C GLU A 83 -23.13 11.26 4.95
N THR A 84 -23.89 11.32 3.85
CA THR A 84 -24.40 10.14 3.14
C THR A 84 -23.28 9.31 2.54
N GLU A 85 -22.31 9.93 1.87
CA GLU A 85 -21.14 9.24 1.31
C GLU A 85 -20.25 8.62 2.40
N LYS A 86 -20.15 9.25 3.58
CA LYS A 86 -19.44 8.66 4.73
C LYS A 86 -20.14 7.40 5.22
N TYR A 87 -21.47 7.40 5.27
CA TYR A 87 -22.25 6.23 5.65
C TYR A 87 -22.04 5.07 4.67
N ILE A 88 -22.15 5.33 3.36
CA ILE A 88 -21.92 4.33 2.30
C ILE A 88 -20.53 3.69 2.41
N VAL A 89 -19.50 4.51 2.66
CA VAL A 89 -18.12 4.01 2.83
C VAL A 89 -17.98 3.15 4.09
N LYS A 90 -18.66 3.53 5.19
CA LYS A 90 -18.63 2.76 6.45
C LYS A 90 -19.35 1.43 6.30
N GLU A 91 -20.49 1.41 5.63
CA GLU A 91 -21.24 0.20 5.32
C GLU A 91 -20.42 -0.74 4.45
N ARG A 92 -19.85 -0.23 3.35
CA ARG A 92 -18.98 -1.01 2.47
C ARG A 92 -17.74 -1.56 3.18
N LYS A 93 -17.17 -0.78 4.11
CA LYS A 93 -16.07 -1.27 4.96
C LYS A 93 -16.51 -2.47 5.80
N LEU A 94 -17.66 -2.39 6.47
CA LEU A 94 -18.18 -3.50 7.28
C LEU A 94 -18.50 -4.74 6.43
N GLU A 95 -19.06 -4.55 5.24
CA GLU A 95 -19.33 -5.64 4.30
C GLU A 95 -18.03 -6.37 3.91
N ILE A 96 -17.02 -5.62 3.46
CA ILE A 96 -15.73 -6.19 3.07
C ILE A 96 -15.05 -6.89 4.25
N GLN A 97 -15.09 -6.32 5.45
CA GLN A 97 -14.54 -6.95 6.65
C GLN A 97 -15.22 -8.27 6.99
N LYS A 98 -16.56 -8.34 6.88
CA LYS A 98 -17.32 -9.58 7.09
C LYS A 98 -16.98 -10.63 6.03
N ARG A 99 -16.88 -10.23 4.76
CA ARG A 99 -16.50 -11.14 3.67
C ARG A 99 -15.10 -11.73 3.87
N PHE A 100 -14.11 -10.90 4.23
CA PHE A 100 -12.77 -11.42 4.57
C PHE A 100 -12.81 -12.41 5.73
N CYS A 101 -13.57 -12.11 6.78
CA CYS A 101 -13.71 -13.02 7.91
C CYS A 101 -14.37 -14.35 7.50
N ASN A 102 -15.39 -14.33 6.66
CA ASN A 102 -16.14 -15.52 6.27
C ASN A 102 -15.39 -16.38 5.24
N GLU A 103 -14.79 -15.77 4.22
CA GLU A 103 -14.15 -16.47 3.10
C GLU A 103 -12.71 -16.92 3.44
N THR A 104 -11.96 -16.11 4.22
CA THR A 104 -10.54 -16.37 4.50
C THR A 104 -10.23 -16.63 5.98
N GLY A 105 -11.19 -16.39 6.89
CA GLY A 105 -10.97 -16.45 8.33
C GLY A 105 -10.16 -15.26 8.88
N LEU A 106 -9.91 -14.21 8.08
CA LEU A 106 -9.02 -13.10 8.44
C LEU A 106 -9.80 -11.89 8.96
N LEU A 107 -9.33 -11.34 10.08
CA LEU A 107 -9.82 -10.09 10.65
C LEU A 107 -9.02 -8.90 10.12
N VAL A 108 -9.65 -8.09 9.26
CA VAL A 108 -9.00 -7.00 8.53
C VAL A 108 -9.47 -5.63 9.04
N ASP A 109 -8.54 -4.69 9.18
CA ASP A 109 -8.77 -3.27 9.51
C ASP A 109 -9.57 -3.03 10.82
N ILE A 110 -9.36 -3.91 11.81
CA ILE A 110 -9.92 -3.81 13.16
C ILE A 110 -8.88 -3.15 14.07
N SER A 111 -9.30 -2.16 14.85
CA SER A 111 -8.44 -1.52 15.86
C SER A 111 -8.19 -2.47 17.02
N LYS A 112 -6.93 -2.72 17.37
CA LYS A 112 -6.57 -3.43 18.60
C LYS A 112 -6.60 -2.46 19.79
N ALA A 113 -6.99 -2.94 20.97
CA ALA A 113 -7.16 -2.14 22.18
C ALA A 113 -5.87 -1.40 22.63
N ASN A 114 -4.69 -1.91 22.26
CA ASN A 114 -3.38 -1.39 22.70
C ASN A 114 -2.56 -0.78 21.56
N PHE A 115 -3.21 0.03 20.71
CA PHE A 115 -2.60 0.72 19.56
C PHE A 115 -2.34 -0.21 18.36
N GLY A 116 -2.61 0.29 17.15
CA GLY A 116 -2.41 -0.46 15.89
C GLY A 116 -3.66 -1.16 15.34
N TYR A 117 -3.54 -1.63 14.10
CA TYR A 117 -4.59 -2.34 13.37
C TYR A 117 -4.26 -3.83 13.28
N THR A 118 -5.26 -4.69 13.02
CA THR A 118 -5.06 -6.13 12.72
C THR A 118 -4.36 -6.41 11.40
N ASN A 119 -4.01 -5.37 10.65
CA ASN A 119 -3.28 -5.44 9.39
C ASN A 119 -1.79 -5.59 9.68
N ASP A 120 -1.39 -6.77 10.14
CA ASP A 120 0.01 -7.12 10.34
C ASP A 120 0.63 -7.78 9.09
N GLY A 121 1.90 -8.15 9.21
CA GLY A 121 2.62 -8.82 8.15
C GLY A 121 1.97 -10.14 7.72
N ASN A 122 1.30 -10.84 8.62
CA ASN A 122 0.67 -12.13 8.31
C ASN A 122 -0.64 -11.93 7.54
N THR A 123 -1.50 -11.01 7.99
CA THR A 123 -2.74 -10.66 7.28
C THR A 123 -2.46 -10.19 5.86
N SER A 124 -1.46 -9.31 5.68
CA SER A 124 -1.07 -8.84 4.34
C SER A 124 -0.48 -9.95 3.47
N ARG A 125 0.27 -10.91 4.03
CA ARG A 125 0.81 -12.04 3.26
C ARG A 125 -0.32 -12.91 2.68
N ARG A 126 -1.27 -13.30 3.52
CA ARG A 126 -2.39 -14.15 3.11
C ARG A 126 -3.31 -13.45 2.12
N PHE A 127 -3.45 -12.12 2.23
CA PHE A 127 -4.22 -11.35 1.24
C PHE A 127 -3.63 -11.44 -0.18
N PHE A 128 -2.30 -11.35 -0.31
CA PHE A 128 -1.63 -11.43 -1.61
C PHE A 128 -1.41 -12.86 -2.10
N GLU A 129 -1.59 -13.88 -1.26
CA GLU A 129 -1.41 -15.29 -1.63
C GLU A 129 -2.52 -15.82 -2.55
N ASP A 130 -3.74 -15.31 -2.37
CA ASP A 130 -4.90 -15.67 -3.19
C ASP A 130 -5.51 -14.42 -3.89
N PRO A 131 -4.91 -13.93 -4.99
CA PRO A 131 -5.40 -12.74 -5.70
C PRO A 131 -6.84 -12.85 -6.20
N LYS A 132 -7.34 -14.06 -6.45
CA LYS A 132 -8.73 -14.31 -6.89
C LYS A 132 -9.74 -13.94 -5.79
N VAL A 133 -9.50 -14.41 -4.57
CA VAL A 133 -10.34 -14.10 -3.41
C VAL A 133 -10.28 -12.60 -3.10
N ALA A 134 -9.09 -12.01 -3.19
CA ALA A 134 -8.91 -10.57 -3.03
C ALA A 134 -9.71 -9.76 -4.09
N PHE A 135 -9.70 -10.18 -5.36
CA PHE A 135 -10.50 -9.59 -6.43
C PHE A 135 -12.00 -9.69 -6.13
N GLU A 136 -12.49 -10.88 -5.77
CA GLU A 136 -13.91 -11.13 -5.51
C GLU A 136 -14.46 -10.31 -4.32
N ILE A 137 -13.65 -10.15 -3.27
CA ILE A 137 -14.05 -9.40 -2.07
C ILE A 137 -13.96 -7.90 -2.30
N THR A 138 -12.85 -7.41 -2.87
CA THR A 138 -12.58 -5.97 -2.98
C THR A 138 -13.24 -5.33 -4.20
N GLY A 139 -13.46 -6.08 -5.27
CA GLY A 139 -13.92 -5.58 -6.57
C GLY A 139 -12.86 -4.79 -7.34
N ILE A 140 -11.59 -4.91 -6.98
CA ILE A 140 -10.44 -4.28 -7.66
C ILE A 140 -9.86 -5.27 -8.67
N SER A 141 -9.45 -4.80 -9.86
CA SER A 141 -8.91 -5.62 -10.95
C SER A 141 -7.91 -6.69 -10.49
N TYR A 142 -8.15 -7.94 -10.92
CA TYR A 142 -7.30 -9.09 -10.64
C TYR A 142 -5.86 -8.87 -11.13
N ASP A 143 -5.70 -8.32 -12.34
CA ASP A 143 -4.41 -8.06 -12.97
C ASP A 143 -3.54 -7.11 -12.11
N LEU A 144 -4.16 -6.09 -11.50
CA LEU A 144 -3.46 -5.17 -10.62
C LEU A 144 -2.95 -5.87 -9.36
N ILE A 145 -3.79 -6.68 -8.72
CA ILE A 145 -3.43 -7.39 -7.48
C ILE A 145 -2.32 -8.42 -7.78
N TYR A 146 -2.44 -9.14 -8.89
CA TYR A 146 -1.45 -10.14 -9.32
C TYR A 146 -0.10 -9.50 -9.65
N LYS A 147 -0.07 -8.41 -10.41
CA LYS A 147 1.19 -7.68 -10.71
C LYS A 147 1.87 -7.18 -9.44
N LEU A 148 1.11 -6.66 -8.47
CA LEU A 148 1.66 -6.24 -7.18
C LEU A 148 2.23 -7.41 -6.38
N GLU A 149 1.57 -8.57 -6.38
CA GLU A 149 2.08 -9.79 -5.76
C GLU A 149 3.41 -10.22 -6.39
N VAL A 150 3.48 -10.26 -7.72
CA VAL A 150 4.70 -10.63 -8.47
C VAL A 150 5.85 -9.68 -8.11
N ILE A 151 5.61 -8.36 -8.16
CA ILE A 151 6.62 -7.36 -7.78
C ILE A 151 7.11 -7.61 -6.34
N LEU A 152 6.20 -7.81 -5.38
CA LEU A 152 6.56 -8.04 -3.99
C LEU A 152 7.35 -9.35 -3.79
N LYS A 153 7.00 -10.42 -4.50
CA LYS A 153 7.74 -11.69 -4.48
C LYS A 153 9.11 -11.52 -5.09
N THR A 154 9.23 -10.85 -6.23
CA THR A 154 10.49 -10.60 -6.93
C THR A 154 11.45 -9.81 -6.05
N ILE A 155 11.00 -8.72 -5.42
CA ILE A 155 11.85 -7.93 -4.51
C ILE A 155 12.23 -8.75 -3.25
N SER A 156 11.34 -9.64 -2.79
CA SER A 156 11.62 -10.51 -1.63
C SER A 156 12.51 -11.72 -1.95
N SER A 157 12.72 -12.02 -3.24
CA SER A 157 13.33 -13.28 -3.69
C SER A 157 14.82 -13.39 -3.36
N ARG A 158 15.49 -12.29 -2.99
CA ARG A 158 16.95 -12.18 -2.73
C ARG A 158 17.83 -12.59 -3.91
N TYR A 159 17.26 -12.92 -5.05
CA TYR A 159 17.96 -13.17 -6.30
C TYR A 159 18.22 -11.85 -7.04
N LEU A 160 19.21 -11.88 -7.95
CA LEU A 160 19.44 -10.78 -8.88
C LEU A 160 18.21 -10.65 -9.79
N ILE A 161 17.68 -9.44 -9.88
CA ILE A 161 16.54 -9.12 -10.73
C ILE A 161 17.09 -8.51 -12.01
N ASP A 162 16.65 -9.02 -13.15
CA ASP A 162 16.94 -8.44 -14.45
C ASP A 162 16.02 -7.21 -14.67
N PRO A 163 16.57 -5.99 -14.76
CA PRO A 163 15.76 -4.78 -14.93
C PRO A 163 15.13 -4.65 -16.32
N GLU A 164 15.55 -5.44 -17.32
CA GLU A 164 15.09 -5.30 -18.71
C GLU A 164 13.82 -6.09 -19.04
N ASN A 165 13.43 -7.06 -18.20
CA ASN A 165 12.32 -7.99 -18.48
C ASN A 165 11.01 -7.74 -17.70
N THR A 166 10.87 -6.62 -16.99
CA THR A 166 9.64 -6.25 -16.26
C THR A 166 8.66 -5.45 -17.13
N HIS A 167 8.16 -6.08 -18.20
CA HIS A 167 7.06 -5.55 -19.04
C HIS A 167 5.69 -6.12 -18.64
#